data_AF-A0A7M2ZMP6-F1
#
_entry.id   AF-A0A7M2ZMP6-F1
#
_cell.length_a   1.000
_cell.length_b   1.000
_cell.length_c   1.000
_cell.angle_alpha   90.00
_cell.angle_beta   90.00
_cell.angle_gamma   90.00
#
_symmetry.space_group_name_H-M   'P 1'
#
loop_
_entity.id
_entity.type
_entity.pdbx_description
1 polymer ?
#
loop_
_entity_poly.entity_id
_entity_poly.type
_entity_poly.pdbx_seq_one_letter_code
_entity_poly.pdbx_strand_id
1 'polypeptide(L)' 'MAFVEVSKEQFFQAVGGPENIHPTPYPDCSEWKNLSTHEVVGRSEPGYKSAHGTPHRYWLTEQFANRKSIKTA' A
#
# COMPACT_ATOMS: atom_id res chain seq x y z
N MET A 1 -7.38 4.59 -11.98
CA MET A 1 -6.54 3.44 -11.63
C MET A 1 -7.37 2.51 -10.75
N ALA A 2 -7.42 1.22 -11.06
CA ALA A 2 -8.12 0.23 -10.24
C ALA A 2 -7.17 -0.25 -9.12
N PHE A 3 -7.71 -0.32 -7.90
CA PHE A 3 -7.03 -0.88 -6.74
C PHE A 3 -7.57 -2.28 -6.46
N VAL A 4 -6.68 -3.21 -6.13
CA VAL A 4 -7.02 -4.59 -5.78
C VAL A 4 -6.72 -4.78 -4.30
N GLU A 5 -7.68 -5.34 -3.56
CA GLU A 5 -7.49 -5.68 -2.15
C GLU A 5 -6.51 -6.86 -2.03
N VAL A 6 -5.55 -6.73 -1.13
CA VAL A 6 -4.47 -7.71 -0.91
C VAL A 6 -4.31 -7.98 0.58
N SER A 7 -3.56 -9.04 0.92
CA SER A 7 -3.20 -9.28 2.32
C SER A 7 -2.21 -8.22 2.81
N LYS A 8 -2.13 -8.06 4.14
CA LYS A 8 -1.15 -7.20 4.80
C LYS A 8 0.28 -7.54 4.39
N GLU A 9 0.62 -8.83 4.36
CA GLU A 9 1.95 -9.32 4.04
C GLU A 9 2.30 -8.99 2.59
N GLN A 10 1.39 -9.26 1.65
CA GLN A 10 1.58 -8.94 0.24
C GLN A 10 1.76 -7.42 0.05
N PHE A 11 0.95 -6.61 0.74
CA PHE A 11 1.05 -5.16 0.69
C PHE A 11 2.45 -4.66 1.09
N PHE A 12 2.91 -5.02 2.30
CA PHE A 12 4.20 -4.55 2.81
C PHE A 12 5.40 -5.13 2.06
N GLN A 13 5.28 -6.34 1.50
CA GLN A 13 6.29 -6.87 0.57
C GLN A 13 6.38 -6.05 -0.72
N ALA A 14 5.23 -5.62 -1.27
CA ALA A 14 5.19 -4.89 -2.53
C ALA A 14 5.71 -3.44 -2.39
N VAL A 15 5.37 -2.74 -1.30
CA VAL A 15 5.82 -1.36 -1.06
C VAL A 15 7.18 -1.27 -0.37
N GLY A 16 7.64 -2.35 0.29
CA GLY A 16 8.96 -2.44 0.93
C GLY A 16 10.10 -2.85 -0.02
N GLY A 17 9.87 -2.80 -1.33
CA GLY A 17 10.87 -3.07 -2.36
C GLY A 17 11.93 -1.96 -2.49
N PRO A 18 12.74 -1.98 -3.56
CA PRO A 18 13.81 -1.00 -3.77
C PRO A 18 13.31 0.41 -4.12
N GLU A 19 12.02 0.60 -4.38
CA GLU A 19 11.45 1.89 -4.72
C GLU A 19 11.22 2.78 -3.51
N ASN A 20 11.30 4.09 -3.72
CA ASN A 20 11.12 5.12 -2.69
C ASN A 20 9.63 5.32 -2.37
N ILE A 21 8.96 4.30 -1.84
CA ILE A 21 7.51 4.31 -1.58
C ILE A 21 7.24 4.63 -0.11
N HIS A 22 6.52 5.71 0.13
CA HIS A 22 6.19 6.18 1.48
C HIS A 22 4.70 6.47 1.66
N PRO A 23 4.17 6.26 2.89
CA PRO A 23 2.80 6.61 3.20
C PRO A 23 2.64 8.12 3.36
N THR A 24 1.56 8.65 2.82
CA THR A 24 0.98 9.96 3.13
C THR A 24 -0.29 9.73 3.96
N PRO A 25 -0.31 10.12 5.24
CA PRO A 25 -1.46 9.87 6.10
C PRO A 25 -2.62 10.83 5.80
N TYR A 26 -3.83 10.29 5.72
CA TYR A 26 -5.10 11.02 5.62
C TYR A 26 -6.04 10.59 6.76
N PRO A 27 -7.11 11.36 7.05
CA PRO A 27 -8.04 11.03 8.13
C PRO A 27 -8.58 9.60 8.06
N ASP A 28 -8.92 9.15 6.85
CA ASP A 28 -9.68 7.92 6.63
C ASP A 28 -8.81 6.77 6.12
N CYS A 29 -7.64 7.08 5.53
CA CYS A 29 -6.70 6.11 4.98
C CYS A 29 -5.26 6.66 4.96
N SER A 30 -4.29 5.86 4.55
CA SER A 30 -2.97 6.31 4.13
C SER A 30 -2.75 5.95 2.68
N GLU A 31 -2.41 6.93 1.83
CA GLU A 31 -2.01 6.68 0.45
C GLU A 31 -0.52 6.39 0.40
N TRP A 32 -0.11 5.38 -0.35
CA TRP A 32 1.29 5.03 -0.53
C TRP A 32 1.73 5.52 -1.89
N LYS A 33 2.73 6.39 -1.92
CA LYS A 33 3.21 7.08 -3.12
C LYS A 33 4.67 6.74 -3.37
N ASN A 34 5.00 6.48 -4.63
CA ASN A 34 6.38 6.45 -5.08
C ASN A 34 6.89 7.91 -5.15
N LEU A 35 7.84 8.29 -4.32
CA LEU A 35 8.36 9.66 -4.27
C LEU A 35 9.24 10.04 -5.47
N SER A 36 9.67 9.08 -6.28
CA SER A 36 10.41 9.35 -7.51
C SER A 36 9.49 9.67 -8.69
N THR A 37 8.28 9.10 -8.74
CA THR A 37 7.30 9.34 -9.82
C THR A 37 6.07 10.14 -9.38
N HIS A 38 5.90 10.33 -8.07
CA HIS A 38 4.73 10.90 -7.41
C HIS A 38 3.41 10.13 -7.67
N GLU A 39 3.49 8.90 -8.17
CA GLU A 39 2.30 8.08 -8.41
C GLU A 39 1.86 7.34 -7.15
N VAL A 40 0.55 7.23 -6.97
CA VAL A 40 -0.05 6.41 -5.91
C VAL A 40 0.00 4.95 -6.34
N VAL A 41 0.62 4.12 -5.50
CA VAL A 41 0.81 2.68 -5.75
C VAL A 41 -0.07 1.81 -4.86
N GLY A 42 -0.58 2.36 -3.76
CA GLY A 42 -1.43 1.63 -2.85
C GLY A 42 -2.15 2.51 -1.83
N ARG A 43 -3.02 1.89 -1.05
CA ARG A 43 -3.76 2.49 0.05
C ARG A 43 -3.81 1.51 1.21
N SER A 44 -3.75 2.02 2.43
CA SER A 44 -4.04 1.24 3.62
C SER A 44 -5.11 1.95 4.45
N GLU A 45 -6.05 1.18 4.99
CA GLU A 45 -7.03 1.61 5.96
C GLU A 45 -6.84 0.84 7.26
N PRO A 46 -7.24 1.40 8.40
CA PRO A 46 -7.80 2.75 8.54
C PRO A 46 -6.74 3.88 8.54
N GLY A 47 -7.22 5.12 8.38
CA GLY A 47 -6.45 6.34 8.61
C GLY A 47 -6.40 6.78 10.08
N TYR A 48 -5.76 7.93 10.32
CA TYR A 48 -5.44 8.38 11.68
C TYR A 48 -6.63 8.89 12.51
N LYS A 49 -7.79 9.15 11.91
CA LYS A 49 -9.03 9.54 12.63
C LYS A 49 -10.00 8.37 12.87
N SER A 50 -9.57 7.15 12.63
CA SER A 50 -10.43 5.98 12.79
C SER A 50 -10.75 5.65 14.25
N ALA A 51 -11.90 5.02 14.46
CA ALA A 51 -12.29 4.51 15.77
C ALA A 51 -11.47 3.25 16.14
N HIS A 52 -11.29 3.04 17.44
CA HIS A 52 -10.67 1.82 17.95
C HIS A 52 -11.43 0.58 17.48
N GLY A 53 -10.70 -0.43 16.99
CA GLY A 53 -11.29 -1.67 16.46
C GLY A 53 -11.68 -1.63 14.97
N THR A 54 -11.40 -0.54 14.25
CA THR A 54 -11.62 -0.49 12.79
C THR A 54 -10.71 -1.53 12.09
N PRO A 55 -11.26 -2.42 11.24
CA PRO A 55 -10.49 -3.46 10.58
C PRO A 55 -9.48 -2.85 9.59
N HIS A 56 -8.30 -3.47 9.52
CA HIS A 56 -7.27 -3.05 8.58
C HIS A 56 -7.51 -3.68 7.21
N ARG A 57 -7.34 -2.87 6.17
CA ARG A 57 -7.48 -3.30 4.78
C ARG A 57 -6.38 -2.66 3.93
N TYR A 58 -5.94 -3.36 2.91
CA TYR A 58 -4.77 -3.00 2.12
C TYR A 58 -5.08 -3.18 0.64
N TRP A 59 -4.70 -2.18 -0.16
CA TRP A 59 -4.93 -2.22 -1.59
C TRP A 59 -3.70 -1.77 -2.36
N LEU A 60 -3.44 -2.41 -3.49
CA LEU A 60 -2.37 -2.06 -4.42
C LEU A 60 -2.94 -1.79 -5.81
N THR A 61 -2.24 -1.01 -6.61
CA THR A 61 -2.49 -1.01 -8.06
C THR A 61 -2.23 -2.40 -8.62
N GLU A 62 -2.90 -2.77 -9.72
CA GLU A 62 -2.75 -4.10 -10.34
C GLU A 62 -1.29 -4.45 -10.63
N GLN A 63 -0.47 -3.47 -11.04
CA GLN A 63 0.95 -3.66 -11.29
C GLN A 63 1.71 -4.13 -10.05
N PHE A 64 1.43 -3.52 -8.89
CA PHE A 64 2.07 -3.89 -7.62
C PHE A 64 1.48 -5.18 -7.04
N ALA A 65 0.17 -5.38 -7.18
CA ALA A 65 -0.51 -6.60 -6.74
C ALA A 65 0.02 -7.85 -7.46
N ASN A 66 0.33 -7.72 -8.76
CA ASN A 66 0.81 -8.82 -9.60
C ASN A 66 2.33 -9.06 -9.51
N ARG A 67 3.07 -8.31 -8.68
CA ARG A 67 4.50 -8.58 -8.49
C ARG A 67 4.70 -9.95 -7.87
N LYS A 68 5.38 -10.84 -8.60
CA LYS A 68 5.89 -12.07 -8.01
C LYS A 68 6.94 -11.67 -6.98
N SER A 69 6.78 -12.15 -5.73
CA SER A 69 7.79 -12.00 -4.68
C SER A 69 9.14 -12.40 -5.26
N ILE A 70 10.03 -11.41 -5.42
CA ILE A 70 11.41 -11.67 -5.80
C ILE A 70 12.02 -12.26 -4.52
N LYS A 71 11.99 -13.58 -4.40
CA LYS A 71 12.78 -14.29 -3.42
C LYS A 71 14.23 -13.95 -3.74
N THR A 72 14.84 -13.07 -2.96
CA THR A 72 16.30 -12.91 -2.96
C THR A 72 16.85 -14.28 -2.58
N ALA A 73 17.57 -14.91 -3.52
CA ALA A 73 18.27 -16.17 -3.32
C ALA A 73 19.41 -16.02 -2.31
#